data_AF-A0A1W9ZU61-F1
#
_entry.id   AF-A0A1W9ZU61-F1
#
_cell.length_a   1.000
_cell.length_b   1.000
_cell.length_c   1.000
_cell.angle_alpha   90.00
_cell.angle_beta   90.00
_cell.angle_gamma   90.00
#
_symmetry.space_group_name_H-M   'P 1'
#
loop_
_entity.id
_entity.type
_entity.pdbx_description
1 polymer ?
#
loop_
_entity_poly.entity_id
_entity_poly.type
_entity_poly.pdbx_seq_one_letter_code
_entity_poly.pdbx_strand_id
1 'polypeptide(L)'
;MPPAWVGAGVSTLDLVDHQFTLFTGDQRWCAVAASASAALGISVAVHCIADDQWPARTGLESGGALLVRPDDVIGWRAEELSDGAESRLRQAFSTVLYR
;
A
#
# COMPACT_ATOMS: atom_id res chain seq x y z
N MET A 1 16.03 -21.67 -11.34
CA MET A 1 17.22 -21.57 -10.47
C MET A 1 16.86 -22.17 -9.13
N PRO A 2 17.70 -23.03 -8.49
CA PRO A 2 17.29 -23.68 -7.24
C PRO A 2 17.56 -22.76 -6.04
N PRO A 3 16.73 -22.80 -4.97
CA PRO A 3 17.01 -22.04 -3.75
C PRO A 3 18.00 -22.80 -2.86
N ALA A 4 19.06 -22.11 -2.44
CA ALA A 4 20.01 -22.61 -1.45
C ALA A 4 19.51 -22.26 -0.04
N TRP A 5 19.38 -23.28 0.80
CA TRP A 5 19.02 -23.17 2.22
C TRP A 5 20.23 -22.73 3.04
N VAL A 6 20.02 -21.75 3.93
CA VAL A 6 20.94 -21.46 5.05
C VAL A 6 20.18 -21.67 6.34
N GLY A 7 20.79 -22.43 7.25
CA GLY A 7 20.18 -22.97 8.46
C GLY A 7 19.77 -21.94 9.52
N ALA A 8 18.98 -22.45 10.46
CA ALA A 8 18.25 -21.75 11.52
C ALA A 8 16.99 -21.00 11.08
N GLY A 9 16.07 -21.72 10.42
CA GLY A 9 14.63 -21.65 10.72
C GLY A 9 13.87 -20.34 10.48
N VAL A 10 14.48 -19.34 9.86
CA VAL A 10 13.79 -18.13 9.36
C VAL A 10 14.41 -17.80 8.01
N SER A 11 13.61 -17.84 6.96
CA SER A 11 14.07 -17.43 5.64
C SER A 11 14.44 -15.95 5.71
N THR A 12 15.54 -15.51 5.10
CA THR A 12 15.80 -14.06 4.91
C THR A 12 14.71 -13.37 4.09
N LEU A 13 13.81 -14.14 3.47
CA LEU A 13 12.56 -13.69 2.87
C LEU A 13 11.42 -13.43 3.88
N ASP A 14 11.53 -13.87 5.14
CA ASP A 14 10.57 -13.62 6.22
C ASP A 14 10.87 -12.34 7.02
N LEU A 15 11.97 -11.64 6.70
CA LEU A 15 12.38 -10.38 7.35
C LEU A 15 12.09 -9.14 6.50
N VAL A 16 11.57 -9.33 5.29
CA VAL A 16 11.08 -8.24 4.47
C VAL A 16 9.61 -8.13 4.78
N ASP A 17 9.24 -6.98 5.33
CA ASP A 17 7.88 -6.63 5.72
C ASP A 17 6.96 -6.75 4.49
N HIS A 18 6.41 -7.94 4.24
CA HIS A 18 5.48 -8.25 3.15
C HIS A 18 4.12 -7.61 3.40
N GLN A 19 4.14 -6.34 3.78
CA GLN A 19 2.98 -5.54 4.09
C GLN A 19 2.62 -4.66 2.91
N PHE A 20 1.36 -4.27 2.89
CA PHE A 20 0.91 -3.32 1.90
C PHE A 20 1.44 -1.93 2.23
N THR A 21 1.79 -1.18 1.19
CA THR A 21 2.34 0.17 1.35
C THR A 21 1.49 1.16 0.56
N LEU A 22 0.93 2.15 1.25
CA LEU A 22 0.17 3.24 0.65
C LEU A 22 1.06 4.48 0.56
N PHE A 23 1.39 4.90 -0.67
CA PHE A 23 2.06 6.17 -0.93
C PHE A 23 1.03 7.24 -1.23
N THR A 24 1.21 8.44 -0.71
CA THR A 24 0.25 9.53 -0.91
C THR A 24 0.93 10.89 -0.79
N GLY A 25 0.39 11.90 -1.48
CA GLY A 25 0.73 13.31 -1.25
C GLY A 25 0.00 13.94 -0.06
N ASP A 26 -0.99 13.26 0.52
CA ASP A 26 -1.91 13.84 1.51
C ASP A 26 -2.03 12.97 2.77
N GLN A 27 -1.72 13.58 3.92
CA GLN A 27 -1.73 12.92 5.22
C GLN A 27 -3.11 12.41 5.65
N ARG A 28 -4.20 12.94 5.08
CA ARG A 28 -5.58 12.47 5.36
C ARG A 28 -5.77 10.99 5.01
N TRP A 29 -4.98 10.44 4.08
CA TRP A 29 -4.98 9.01 3.78
C TRP A 29 -4.49 8.13 4.93
N CYS A 30 -3.72 8.66 5.89
CA CYS A 30 -3.31 7.90 7.08
C CYS A 30 -4.52 7.39 7.87
N ALA A 31 -5.55 8.24 8.05
CA ALA A 31 -6.77 7.85 8.76
C ALA A 31 -7.56 6.79 7.97
N VAL A 32 -7.64 6.96 6.64
CA VAL A 32 -8.32 6.02 5.74
C VAL A 32 -7.64 4.65 5.74
N ALA A 33 -6.31 4.62 5.65
CA ALA A 33 -5.52 3.41 5.69
C ALA A 33 -5.61 2.70 7.05
N ALA A 34 -5.58 3.45 8.16
CA ALA A 34 -5.76 2.88 9.50
C ALA A 34 -7.14 2.23 9.65
N SER A 35 -8.20 2.88 9.16
CA SER A 35 -9.56 2.31 9.16
C SER A 35 -9.70 1.08 8.27
N ALA A 36 -9.04 1.06 7.10
CA ALA A 36 -9.02 -0.10 6.22
C ALA A 36 -8.22 -1.27 6.81
N SER A 37 -7.06 -0.98 7.39
CA SER A 37 -6.19 -1.94 8.09
C SER A 37 -6.94 -2.62 9.24
N ALA A 38 -7.60 -1.83 10.11
CA ALA A 38 -8.37 -2.36 11.23
C ALA A 38 -9.55 -3.23 10.78
N ALA A 39 -10.23 -2.86 9.70
CA ALA A 39 -11.38 -3.61 9.19
C ALA A 39 -10.99 -4.95 8.52
N LEU A 40 -9.81 -5.00 7.91
CA LEU A 40 -9.33 -6.18 7.18
C LEU A 40 -8.36 -7.04 8.01
N GLY A 41 -7.87 -6.54 9.14
CA GLY A 41 -6.90 -7.23 9.99
C GLY A 41 -5.51 -7.36 9.33
N ILE A 42 -5.14 -6.44 8.45
CA ILE A 42 -3.87 -6.45 7.72
C ILE A 42 -3.01 -5.24 8.10
N SER A 43 -1.69 -5.39 8.09
CA SER A 43 -0.76 -4.28 8.24
C SER A 43 -0.65 -3.48 6.94
N VAL A 44 -0.81 -2.16 7.04
CA VAL A 44 -0.64 -1.22 5.93
C VAL A 44 0.30 -0.09 6.38
N ALA A 45 1.46 0.00 5.76
CA ALA A 45 2.36 1.13 5.93
C ALA A 45 1.85 2.32 5.10
N VAL A 46 1.88 3.53 5.66
CA VAL A 46 1.49 4.75 4.94
C VAL A 46 2.68 5.68 4.86
N HIS A 47 3.06 6.06 3.64
CA HIS A 47 4.12 7.00 3.36
C HIS A 47 3.54 8.24 2.71
N CYS A 48 3.40 9.30 3.51
CA CYS A 48 3.04 10.61 3.02
C CYS A 48 4.30 11.27 2.44
N ILE A 49 4.36 11.38 1.12
CA ILE A 49 5.41 12.09 0.39
C ILE A 49 4.86 13.49 0.10
N ALA A 50 5.09 14.42 1.03
CA ALA A 50 4.82 15.84 0.83
C ALA A 50 5.89 16.46 -0.08
N ASP A 51 5.95 15.98 -1.33
CA ASP A 51 6.82 16.49 -2.39
C ASP A 51 5.93 17.10 -3.46
N ASP A 52 6.21 18.34 -3.87
CA ASP A 52 5.51 19.02 -4.96
C ASP A 52 5.66 18.27 -6.30
N GLN A 53 6.64 17.36 -6.40
CA GLN A 53 6.83 16.47 -7.54
C GLN A 53 5.98 15.21 -7.50
N TRP A 54 5.21 14.96 -6.44
CA TRP A 54 4.32 13.80 -6.34
C TRP A 54 3.42 13.65 -7.58
N PRO A 55 2.71 14.71 -8.04
CA PRO A 55 1.91 14.62 -9.26
C PRO A 55 2.72 14.32 -10.51
N ALA A 56 3.91 14.92 -10.64
CA ALA A 56 4.78 14.71 -11.79
C ALA A 56 5.33 13.28 -11.87
N ARG A 57 5.57 12.63 -10.72
CA ARG A 57 6.12 11.27 -10.63
C ARG A 57 5.08 10.18 -10.75
N THR A 58 3.89 10.43 -10.22
CA THR A 58 2.82 9.42 -10.12
C THR A 58 1.73 9.60 -11.18
N GLY A 59 1.64 10.80 -11.77
CA GLY A 59 0.52 11.19 -12.63
C GLY A 59 -0.80 11.33 -11.88
N LEU A 60 -0.77 11.40 -10.54
CA LEU A 60 -1.95 11.61 -9.69
C LEU A 60 -2.06 13.07 -9.26
N GLU A 61 -3.20 13.48 -8.71
CA GLU A 61 -3.28 14.80 -8.08
C GLU A 61 -2.53 14.82 -6.74
N SER A 62 -2.29 16.01 -6.19
CA SER A 62 -1.63 16.17 -4.89
C SER A 62 -2.36 15.45 -3.75
N GLY A 63 -3.67 15.23 -3.89
CA GLY A 63 -4.50 14.45 -2.96
C GLY A 63 -4.57 12.95 -3.26
N GLY A 64 -3.84 12.45 -4.26
CA GLY A 64 -3.92 11.07 -4.71
C GLY A 64 -3.17 10.07 -3.81
N ALA A 65 -3.41 8.79 -4.06
CA ALA A 65 -2.72 7.70 -3.37
C ALA A 65 -2.46 6.49 -4.29
N LEU A 66 -1.37 5.77 -4.00
CA LEU A 66 -0.94 4.54 -4.66
C LEU A 66 -0.80 3.43 -3.63
N LEU A 67 -1.51 2.33 -3.86
CA LEU A 67 -1.35 1.12 -3.07
C LEU A 67 -0.37 0.18 -3.78
N VAL A 68 0.75 -0.08 -3.12
CA VAL A 68 1.78 -1.01 -3.55
C VAL A 68 1.68 -2.27 -2.70
N ARG A 69 1.75 -3.41 -3.39
CA ARG A 69 1.68 -4.74 -2.81
C ARG A 69 3.06 -5.18 -2.31
N PRO A 70 3.11 -6.20 -1.44
CA PRO A 70 4.36 -6.81 -0.99
C PRO A 70 5.30 -7.29 -2.10
N ASP A 71 4.77 -7.55 -3.30
CA ASP A 71 5.53 -7.97 -4.49
C ASP A 71 6.00 -6.79 -5.37
N ASP A 72 6.03 -5.57 -4.82
CA ASP A 72 6.40 -4.31 -5.50
C ASP A 72 5.49 -3.95 -6.70
N VAL A 73 4.32 -4.58 -6.81
CA VAL A 73 3.33 -4.28 -7.86
C VAL A 73 2.31 -3.27 -7.36
N ILE A 74 2.01 -2.26 -8.18
CA ILE A 74 0.90 -1.33 -7.93
C ILE A 74 -0.42 -2.10 -8.02
N GLY A 75 -1.07 -2.30 -6.88
CA GLY A 75 -2.36 -2.98 -6.78
C GLY A 75 -3.54 -2.06 -7.02
N TRP A 76 -3.39 -0.76 -6.74
CA TRP A 76 -4.46 0.22 -6.89
C TRP A 76 -3.94 1.66 -6.86
N ARG A 77 -4.72 2.58 -7.43
CA ARG A 77 -4.46 4.02 -7.45
C ARG A 77 -5.76 4.82 -7.28
N ALA A 78 -5.66 5.98 -6.62
CA ALA A 78 -6.71 6.98 -6.53
C ALA A 78 -6.16 8.36 -6.91
N GLU A 79 -6.91 9.07 -7.74
CA GLU A 79 -6.54 10.41 -8.21
C GLU A 79 -6.68 11.45 -7.10
N GLU A 80 -7.70 11.32 -6.24
CA GLU A 80 -7.95 12.22 -5.12
C GLU A 80 -8.60 11.51 -3.93
N LEU A 81 -8.59 12.17 -2.77
CA LEU A 81 -9.31 11.76 -1.58
C LEU A 81 -10.79 12.22 -1.64
N SER A 82 -11.65 11.40 -2.24
CA SER A 82 -13.10 11.64 -2.32
C SER A 82 -13.89 10.91 -1.23
N ASP A 83 -15.13 11.34 -0.96
CA ASP A 83 -16.09 10.61 -0.12
C ASP A 83 -16.33 9.19 -0.69
N GLY A 84 -15.75 8.17 -0.05
CA GLY A 84 -15.74 6.78 -0.53
C GLY A 84 -14.36 6.22 -0.88
N ALA A 85 -13.29 7.01 -0.74
CA ALA A 85 -11.90 6.56 -0.87
C ALA A 85 -11.60 5.33 0.01
N GLU A 86 -12.12 5.30 1.23
CA GLU A 86 -11.99 4.17 2.14
C GLU A 86 -12.62 2.88 1.58
N SER A 87 -13.85 2.96 1.09
CA SER A 87 -14.55 1.81 0.51
C SER A 87 -13.81 1.28 -0.72
N ARG A 88 -13.30 2.17 -1.58
CA ARG A 88 -12.50 1.77 -2.75
C ARG A 88 -11.17 1.15 -2.34
N LEU A 89 -10.50 1.70 -1.34
CA LEU A 89 -9.24 1.15 -0.82
C LEU A 89 -9.47 -0.24 -0.22
N ARG A 90 -10.55 -0.44 0.54
CA ARG A 90 -10.95 -1.76 1.06
C ARG A 90 -11.24 -2.75 -0.06
N GLN A 91 -11.98 -2.32 -1.08
CA GLN A 91 -12.28 -3.17 -2.25
C GLN A 91 -11.00 -3.54 -3.01
N ALA A 92 -10.05 -2.62 -3.12
CA ALA A 92 -8.74 -2.88 -3.71
C ALA A 92 -7.98 -3.95 -2.92
N PHE A 93 -7.92 -3.83 -1.59
CA PHE A 93 -7.34 -4.87 -0.74
C PHE A 93 -8.03 -6.22 -0.92
N SER A 94 -9.36 -6.26 -0.90
CA SER A 94 -10.11 -7.50 -1.12
C SER A 94 -9.82 -8.12 -2.48
N THR A 95 -9.72 -7.31 -3.54
CA THR A 95 -9.42 -7.78 -4.90
C THR A 95 -8.00 -8.33 -5.01
N VAL A 96 -7.06 -7.72 -4.30
CA VAL A 96 -5.66 -8.12 -4.28
C VAL A 96 -5.43 -9.37 -3.41
N LEU A 97 -6.18 -9.51 -2.30
CA LEU A 97 -6.07 -10.63 -1.36
C LEU A 97 -6.82 -11.89 -1.83
N TYR A 98 -7.87 -11.75 -2.65
CA TYR A 98 -8.64 -12.89 -3.18
C TYR A 98 -8.12 -13.45 -4.52
N ARG A 99 -6.79 -13.54 -4.66
CA ARG A 99 -6.17 -14.43 -5.66
C ARG A 99 -5.68 -15.72 -5.03
#